data_AF-A0A954UWP7-F1
#
_entry.id   AF-A0A954UWP7-F1
#
_cell.length_a   1.000
_cell.length_b   1.000
_cell.length_c   1.000
_cell.angle_alpha   90.00
_cell.angle_beta   90.00
_cell.angle_gamma   90.00
#
_symmetry.space_group_name_H-M   'P 1'
#
loop_
_entity.id
_entity.type
_entity.pdbx_description
1 polymer ?
#
loop_
_entity_poly.entity_id
_entity_poly.type
_entity_poly.pdbx_seq_one_letter_code
_entity_poly.pdbx_strand_id
1 'polypeptide(L)' 'MPDHPPDHNLPRLAGRGAQTNPNNRFHPIHLHADYEQLEADDEFFEGLSKVSTEYFEDDSQSILSENNSPDIPFRYSLN' A
#
# COMPACT_ATOMS: atom_id res chain seq x y z
N MET A 1 19.23 -18.61 -8.80
CA MET A 1 18.12 -17.66 -9.01
C MET A 1 16.90 -18.52 -9.25
N PRO A 2 15.89 -18.56 -8.38
CA PRO A 2 14.65 -19.24 -8.77
C PRO A 2 13.94 -18.33 -9.76
N ASP A 3 13.75 -18.82 -10.98
CA ASP A 3 12.94 -18.19 -12.02
C ASP A 3 11.50 -18.10 -11.51
N HIS A 4 10.98 -16.88 -11.38
CA HIS A 4 9.56 -16.66 -11.16
C HIS A 4 8.83 -17.03 -12.45
N PRO A 5 7.77 -17.87 -12.42
CA PRO A 5 7.00 -18.17 -13.60
C PRO A 5 6.40 -16.87 -14.16
N PRO A 6 6.35 -16.70 -15.48
CA PRO A 6 5.79 -15.50 -16.11
C PRO A 6 4.30 -15.31 -15.74
N ASP A 7 3.91 -14.05 -15.50
CA ASP A 7 2.54 -13.58 -15.19
C ASP A 7 1.56 -13.78 -16.37
N HIS A 8 1.38 -15.02 -16.84
CA HIS A 8 0.60 -15.27 -18.05
C HIS A 8 -0.91 -15.08 -17.86
N ASN A 9 -1.42 -15.10 -16.62
CA ASN A 9 -2.85 -15.02 -16.32
C ASN A 9 -3.28 -13.76 -15.51
N LEU A 10 -2.38 -12.82 -15.19
CA LEU A 10 -2.79 -11.62 -14.46
C LEU A 10 -3.47 -10.60 -15.40
N PRO A 11 -4.70 -10.15 -15.09
CA PRO A 11 -5.35 -9.12 -15.87
C PRO A 11 -4.62 -7.77 -15.72
N ARG A 12 -4.61 -6.98 -16.80
CA ARG A 12 -4.04 -5.63 -16.74
C ARG A 12 -4.96 -4.70 -15.96
N LEU A 13 -4.46 -4.17 -14.85
CA LEU A 13 -5.14 -3.13 -14.08
C LEU A 13 -5.32 -1.86 -14.92
N ALA A 14 -6.54 -1.32 -14.91
CA ALA A 14 -6.87 -0.07 -15.60
C ALA A 14 -6.48 1.14 -14.75
N GLY A 15 -5.79 2.11 -15.35
CA GLY A 15 -5.40 3.36 -14.68
C GLY A 15 -3.93 3.70 -14.89
N ARG A 16 -3.57 4.98 -14.78
CA ARG A 16 -2.17 5.42 -14.93
C ARG A 16 -1.39 5.01 -13.69
N GLY A 17 -0.36 4.18 -13.86
CA GLY A 17 0.48 3.72 -12.74
C GLY A 17 -0.15 2.59 -11.92
N ALA A 18 -1.34 2.10 -12.30
CA ALA A 18 -2.02 0.99 -11.63
C ALA A 18 -1.32 -0.35 -11.87
N GLN A 19 -0.52 -0.46 -12.94
CA GLN A 19 0.28 -1.65 -13.25
C GLN A 19 1.50 -1.83 -12.32
N THR A 20 1.76 -0.89 -11.40
CA THR A 20 2.89 -0.94 -10.48
C THR A 20 2.42 -0.81 -9.04
N ASN A 21 2.89 -1.70 -8.18
CA ASN A 21 2.73 -1.59 -6.72
C ASN A 21 4.13 -1.36 -6.10
N PRO A 22 4.66 -0.13 -6.13
CA PRO A 22 6.02 0.13 -5.68
C PRO A 22 6.14 -0.06 -4.17
N ASN A 23 7.18 -0.76 -3.75
CA ASN A 23 7.45 -1.02 -2.34
C ASN A 23 7.76 0.30 -1.59
N ASN A 24 7.16 0.47 -0.41
CA ASN A 24 7.47 1.57 0.50
C ASN A 24 8.75 1.24 1.30
N ARG A 25 9.79 2.07 1.17
CA ARG A 25 11.09 1.90 1.85
C ARG A 25 11.03 1.85 3.37
N PHE A 26 9.95 2.36 3.97
CA PHE A 26 9.76 2.41 5.41
C PHE A 26 8.91 1.24 5.95
N HIS A 27 8.32 0.42 5.07
CA HIS A 27 7.58 -0.74 5.51
C HIS A 27 8.57 -1.87 5.87
N PRO A 28 8.49 -2.42 7.10
CA PRO A 28 9.40 -3.48 7.52
C PRO A 28 9.12 -4.82 6.82
N ILE A 29 7.91 -4.99 6.28
CA ILE A 29 7.44 -6.21 5.62
C ILE A 29 6.80 -5.82 4.29
N HIS A 30 7.14 -6.55 3.24
CA HIS A 30 6.54 -6.43 1.92
C HIS A 30 5.85 -7.75 1.56
N LEU A 31 4.56 -7.70 1.25
CA LEU A 31 3.76 -8.87 0.87
C LEU A 31 3.76 -8.99 -0.67
N HIS A 32 4.05 -10.18 -1.16
CA HIS A 32 3.84 -10.54 -2.56
C HIS A 32 2.74 -11.59 -2.63
N ALA A 33 1.78 -11.40 -3.54
CA ALA A 33 0.80 -12.43 -3.82
C ALA A 33 1.47 -13.55 -4.63
N ASP A 34 1.23 -14.78 -4.22
CA ASP A 34 1.65 -15.99 -4.93
C ASP A 34 0.38 -16.75 -5.33
N TYR A 35 0.25 -17.01 -6.63
CA TYR A 35 -0.93 -17.62 -7.23
C TYR A 35 -0.63 -18.97 -7.88
N GLU A 36 0.55 -19.56 -7.63
CA GLU A 36 0.97 -20.84 -8.23
C GLU A 36 -0.10 -21.93 -8.04
N GLN A 37 -0.76 -21.98 -6.89
CA GLN A 37 -1.75 -23.01 -6.56
C GLN A 37 -3.12 -22.78 -7.24
N LEU A 38 -3.33 -21.61 -7.85
CA LEU A 38 -4.60 -21.20 -8.46
C LEU A 38 -4.50 -21.09 -9.99
N GLU A 39 -3.42 -21.57 -10.61
CA GLU A 39 -3.14 -21.42 -12.06
C GLU A 39 -4.32 -21.82 -12.97
N ALA A 40 -5.12 -22.82 -12.56
CA ALA A 40 -6.27 -23.34 -13.32
C ALA A 40 -7.62 -22.67 -13.00
N ASP A 41 -7.65 -21.63 -12.16
CA ASP A 41 -8.87 -20.92 -11.75
C ASP A 41 -9.02 -19.61 -12.54
N ASP A 42 -9.53 -19.72 -13.77
CA ASP A 42 -9.72 -18.56 -14.66
C ASP A 42 -10.69 -17.52 -14.06
N GLU A 43 -11.72 -17.96 -13.33
CA GLU A 43 -12.70 -17.08 -12.67
C GLU A 43 -12.03 -16.23 -11.58
N PHE A 44 -11.11 -16.83 -10.80
CA PHE A 44 -10.30 -16.11 -9.82
C PHE A 44 -9.48 -14.99 -10.48
N PHE A 45 -8.79 -15.29 -11.59
CA PHE A 45 -7.96 -14.31 -12.29
C PHE A 45 -8.80 -13.19 -12.92
N GLU A 46 -10.00 -13.46 -13.46
CA GLU A 46 -10.89 -12.40 -13.95
C GLU A 46 -11.28 -11.40 -12.84
N GLY A 47 -11.47 -11.90 -11.61
CA GLY A 47 -11.76 -11.09 -10.43
C GLY A 47 -10.66 -10.09 -10.06
N LEU A 48 -9.39 -10.40 -10.37
CA LEU A 48 -8.24 -9.53 -10.07
C LEU A 48 -8.15 -8.28 -10.94
N SER A 49 -9.00 -8.14 -11.96
CA SER A 49 -9.02 -7.00 -12.88
C SER A 49 -9.38 -5.67 -12.20
N LYS A 50 -9.93 -5.71 -10.99
CA LYS A 50 -10.30 -4.55 -10.18
C LYS A 50 -9.78 -4.69 -8.76
N VAL A 51 -8.93 -3.75 -8.35
CA VAL A 51 -8.52 -3.63 -6.94
C VAL A 51 -9.69 -3.04 -6.15
N SER A 52 -10.08 -3.69 -5.05
CA SER A 52 -11.06 -3.15 -4.12
C SER A 52 -10.49 -1.94 -3.40
N THR A 53 -11.24 -0.83 -3.42
CA THR A 53 -10.92 0.31 -2.55
C THR A 53 -11.26 -0.06 -1.11
N GLU A 54 -10.25 -0.10 -0.25
CA GLU A 54 -10.41 -0.31 1.19
C GLU A 54 -10.27 1.04 1.93
N TYR A 55 -11.07 1.22 2.98
CA TYR A 55 -10.96 2.37 3.88
C TYR A 55 -10.28 1.91 5.17
N PHE A 56 -9.18 2.59 5.53
CA PHE A 56 -8.49 2.38 6.79
C PHE A 56 -8.75 3.56 7.72
N GLU A 57 -8.95 3.30 9.01
CA GLU A 57 -9.00 4.37 10.02
C GLU A 57 -7.60 5.01 10.12
N ASP A 58 -7.55 6.34 10.07
CA ASP A 58 -6.29 7.08 10.18
C ASP A 58 -5.97 7.33 11.67
N ASP A 59 -5.08 6.50 12.21
CA ASP A 59 -4.55 6.65 13.57
C ASP A 59 -3.38 7.64 13.65
N SER A 60 -3.05 8.36 12.56
CA SER A 60 -1.95 9.31 12.54
C SER A 60 -2.16 10.40 13.58
N GLN A 61 -1.18 10.59 14.46
CA GLN A 61 -1.19 11.70 15.41
C GLN A 61 -0.44 12.91 14.85
N SER A 62 -0.90 14.10 15.24
CA SER A 62 -0.19 15.34 14.94
C SER A 62 1.15 15.38 15.67
N ILE A 63 2.23 15.65 14.94
CA ILE A 63 3.56 15.93 15.50
C ILE A 63 3.66 17.35 16.09
N LEU A 64 2.62 18.19 15.91
CA LEU A 64 2.57 19.54 16.46
C LEU A 64 2.07 19.52 17.89
N SER A 65 2.88 20.05 18.80
CA SER A 65 2.48 20.36 20.17
C SER A 65 2.14 21.82 20.31
N GLU A 66 1.06 22.15 21.02
CA GLU A 66 0.66 23.54 21.30
C GLU A 66 1.03 23.94 22.74
N ASN A 67 1.53 25.17 22.91
CA ASN A 67 1.86 25.75 24.20
C ASN A 67 1.26 27.17 24.35
N ASN A 68 0.67 27.45 25.51
CA ASN A 68 0.05 28.74 25.84
C ASN A 68 0.76 29.45 27.01
N SER A 69 2.04 29.14 27.24
CA SER A 69 2.83 29.77 28.28
C SER A 69 3.20 31.20 27.90
N PRO A 70 3.08 32.18 28.82
CA PRO A 70 3.59 33.53 28.59
C PRO A 70 5.13 33.58 28.53
N ASP A 71 5.81 32.55 29.04
CA ASP A 71 7.28 32.49 29.14
C ASP A 71 7.95 31.88 27.90
N ILE A 72 7.18 31.25 27.01
CA ILE A 72 7.70 30.58 25.82
C ILE A 72 7.26 31.36 24.58
N PRO A 73 8.20 31.91 23.77
CA PRO A 73 7.87 32.83 22.68
C PRO A 73 7.32 32.14 21.41
N PHE A 74 6.86 30.90 21.51
CA PHE A 74 6.28 30.15 20.40
C PHE A 74 5.07 29.33 20.85
N ARG A 75 4.08 29.23 19.96
CA ARG A 75 2.83 28.50 20.20
C ARG A 75 2.90 27.04 19.77
N TYR A 76 3.66 26.72 18.71
CA TYR A 76 3.75 25.36 18.17
C TYR A 76 5.19 24.85 18.21
N SER A 77 5.36 23.59 18.58
CA SER A 77 6.64 22.85 18.51
C SER A 77 6.46 21.48 17.84
N LEU A 78 7.57 20.90 17.39
CA LEU A 78 7.65 19.55 16.87
C LEU A 78 8.00 18.59 18.01
N ASN A 79 7.28 17.46 18.13
CA ASN A 79 7.65 16.34 19.01
C ASN A 79 8.38 15.24 18.23
#